data_AF-A0A9E4SP49-F1
#
_entry.id   AF-A0A9E4SP49-F1
#
_cell.length_a   1.000
_cell.length_b   1.000
_cell.length_c   1.000
_cell.angle_alpha   90.00
_cell.angle_beta   90.00
_cell.angle_gamma   90.00
#
_symmetry.space_group_name_H-M   'P 1'
#
loop_
_entity.id
_entity.type
_entity.pdbx_description
1 polymer ?
#
loop_
_entity_poly.entity_id
_entity_poly.type
_entity_poly.pdbx_seq_one_letter_code
_entity_poly.pdbx_strand_id
1 'polypeptide(L)'
;MRSYSRQPFILIALASLVAVVALQANGPSAAEAIDVDPLIWQLSIDYPETLPGDLELPISTIYIKTHDGGDWMSTYDSHPNAVSGPAAIQNLIDIYGAQGIEVAAWFVPKGTDYDTQLLRALQVIDSGVT
;
A
#
# COMPACT_ATOMS: atom_id res chain seq x y z
N MET A 1 -11.52 68.65 -18.57
CA MET A 1 -12.29 67.43 -18.28
C MET A 1 -11.88 66.32 -19.23
N ARG A 2 -11.06 65.35 -18.79
CA ARG A 2 -10.92 64.04 -19.46
C ARG A 2 -10.77 62.99 -18.37
N SER A 3 -11.86 62.29 -18.10
CA SER A 3 -11.88 61.12 -17.22
C SER A 3 -11.27 59.95 -17.98
N TYR A 4 -10.10 59.47 -17.55
CA TYR A 4 -9.47 58.28 -18.11
C TYR A 4 -10.14 57.05 -17.49
N SER A 5 -10.86 56.30 -18.33
CA SER A 5 -11.37 54.96 -18.05
C SER A 5 -10.20 54.01 -17.73
N ARG A 6 -9.95 53.80 -16.43
CA ARG A 6 -9.00 52.82 -15.87
C ARG A 6 -9.66 51.45 -15.58
N GLN A 7 -10.77 51.13 -16.24
CA GLN A 7 -11.58 49.96 -15.89
C GLN A 7 -11.23 48.62 -16.58
N PRO A 8 -10.66 48.52 -17.80
CA PRO A 8 -10.52 47.20 -18.44
C PRO A 8 -9.33 46.40 -17.89
N PHE A 9 -8.24 47.04 -17.46
CA PHE A 9 -7.03 46.33 -17.03
C PHE A 9 -7.15 45.69 -15.63
N ILE A 10 -7.91 46.31 -14.71
CA ILE A 10 -8.10 45.78 -13.35
C ILE A 10 -9.01 44.54 -13.37
N LEU A 11 -10.02 44.51 -14.24
CA LEU A 11 -10.91 43.36 -14.41
C LEU A 11 -10.20 42.15 -15.02
N ILE A 12 -9.30 42.36 -15.98
CA ILE A 12 -8.50 41.27 -16.59
C ILE A 12 -7.49 40.70 -15.58
N ALA A 13 -6.86 41.55 -14.77
CA ALA A 13 -5.92 41.12 -13.74
C ALA A 13 -6.61 40.32 -12.60
N LEU A 14 -7.82 40.69 -12.18
CA LEU A 14 -8.58 39.92 -11.20
C LEU A 14 -9.06 38.57 -11.76
N ALA A 15 -9.53 38.53 -13.01
CA ALA A 15 -10.00 37.28 -13.62
C ALA A 15 -8.86 36.25 -13.81
N SER A 16 -7.66 36.73 -14.15
CA SER A 16 -6.47 35.88 -14.28
C SER A 16 -5.96 35.37 -12.93
N LEU A 17 -6.04 36.17 -11.87
CA LEU A 17 -5.69 35.72 -10.51
C LEU A 17 -6.65 34.62 -10.00
N VAL A 18 -7.96 34.76 -10.25
CA VAL A 18 -8.96 33.74 -9.88
C VAL A 18 -8.75 32.43 -10.65
N ALA A 19 -8.43 32.51 -11.95
CA ALA A 19 -8.14 31.32 -12.76
C ALA A 19 -6.87 30.58 -12.29
N VAL A 20 -5.82 31.30 -11.90
CA VAL A 20 -4.58 30.68 -11.38
C VAL A 20 -4.80 30.03 -10.01
N VAL A 21 -5.57 30.67 -9.13
CA VAL A 21 -5.92 30.10 -7.81
C VAL A 21 -6.82 28.86 -7.94
N ALA A 22 -7.79 28.88 -8.86
CA ALA A 22 -8.64 27.71 -9.13
C ALA A 22 -7.86 26.55 -9.76
N LEU A 23 -6.84 26.84 -10.58
CA LEU A 23 -5.98 25.82 -11.17
C LEU A 23 -5.00 25.20 -10.16
N GLN A 24 -4.52 26.00 -9.19
CA GLN A 24 -3.67 25.53 -8.08
C GLN A 24 -4.46 24.77 -7.01
N ALA A 25 -5.76 25.04 -6.86
CA ALA A 25 -6.64 24.33 -5.94
C ALA A 25 -7.05 22.92 -6.42
N ASN A 26 -6.74 22.56 -7.68
CA ASN A 26 -6.98 21.23 -8.26
C ASN A 26 -5.75 20.31 -8.19
N GLY A 27 -4.73 20.67 -7.40
CA GLY A 27 -3.71 19.70 -7.01
C GLY A 27 -4.34 18.60 -6.14
N PRO A 28 -3.81 17.37 -6.15
CA PRO A 28 -4.34 16.30 -5.33
C PRO A 28 -4.41 16.78 -3.87
N SER A 29 -5.51 16.47 -3.19
CA SER A 29 -5.66 16.90 -1.79
C SER A 29 -4.52 16.30 -0.96
N ALA A 30 -4.13 16.92 0.15
CA ALA A 30 -3.09 16.38 1.02
C ALA A 30 -3.37 14.92 1.49
N ALA A 31 -4.64 14.49 1.45
CA ALA A 31 -5.05 13.12 1.72
C ALA A 31 -4.84 12.15 0.53
N GLU A 32 -4.81 12.63 -0.71
CA GLU A 32 -4.48 11.81 -1.90
C GLU A 32 -2.96 11.58 -2.05
N ALA A 33 -2.14 12.27 -1.25
CA ALA A 33 -0.68 12.19 -1.30
C ALA A 33 -0.06 11.24 -0.26
N ILE A 34 -0.88 10.65 0.63
CA ILE A 34 -0.41 9.74 1.66
C ILE A 34 -0.68 8.32 1.16
N ASP A 35 0.37 7.50 1.10
CA ASP A 35 0.31 6.07 0.83
C ASP A 35 0.61 5.32 2.14
N VAL A 36 -0.13 4.25 2.42
CA VAL A 36 -0.03 3.50 3.67
C VAL A 36 0.37 2.05 3.39
N ASP A 37 1.52 1.66 3.92
CA ASP A 37 2.08 0.31 3.80
C ASP A 37 1.85 -0.52 5.08
N PRO A 38 0.78 -1.32 5.19
CA PRO A 38 0.58 -2.20 6.34
C PRO A 38 1.59 -3.35 6.37
N LEU A 39 2.17 -3.60 7.55
CA LEU A 39 2.91 -4.82 7.86
C LEU A 39 1.99 -5.82 8.56
N ILE A 40 1.84 -7.01 7.97
CA ILE A 40 0.99 -8.09 8.45
C ILE A 40 1.86 -9.17 9.07
N TRP A 41 1.72 -9.38 10.38
CA TRP A 41 2.38 -10.47 11.09
C TRP A 41 1.44 -11.67 11.31
N GLN A 42 0.17 -11.43 11.63
CA GLN A 42 -0.86 -12.48 11.78
C GLN A 42 -2.15 -12.10 11.05
N LEU A 43 -2.83 -13.06 10.44
CA LEU A 43 -4.08 -12.81 9.72
C LEU A 43 -5.32 -12.89 10.63
N SER A 44 -5.15 -13.25 11.91
CA SER A 44 -6.25 -13.33 12.87
C SER A 44 -6.52 -12.04 13.64
N ILE A 45 -5.52 -11.16 13.84
CA ILE A 45 -5.66 -9.91 14.64
C ILE A 45 -4.92 -8.68 14.03
N ASP A 46 -4.13 -8.81 12.95
CA ASP A 46 -3.57 -7.63 12.30
C ASP A 46 -4.47 -7.17 11.13
N TYR A 47 -4.82 -5.90 11.21
CA TYR A 47 -5.34 -5.01 10.18
C TYR A 47 -6.04 -5.58 8.93
N PRO A 48 -7.31 -5.18 8.67
CA PRO A 48 -8.27 -4.57 9.58
C PRO A 48 -9.41 -5.52 9.97
N GLU A 49 -9.60 -5.66 11.28
CA GLU A 49 -10.87 -6.10 11.83
C GLU A 49 -11.91 -4.96 11.72
N THR A 50 -12.81 -5.05 10.76
CA THR A 50 -14.19 -4.52 10.82
C THR A 50 -14.45 -3.01 10.98
N LEU A 51 -13.44 -2.14 10.91
CA LEU A 51 -13.63 -0.69 10.67
C LEU A 51 -13.58 -0.41 9.16
N PRO A 52 -14.26 0.64 8.64
CA PRO A 52 -14.55 0.73 7.22
C PRO A 52 -13.27 0.76 6.38
N GLY A 53 -13.16 -0.22 5.48
CA GLY A 53 -12.42 -0.14 4.22
C GLY A 53 -10.90 -0.12 4.29
N ASP A 54 -10.27 -1.27 4.10
CA ASP A 54 -9.00 -1.31 3.33
C ASP A 54 -9.15 -0.54 2.02
N LEU A 55 -10.34 -0.61 1.41
CA LEU A 55 -10.74 0.16 0.23
C LEU A 55 -10.87 1.68 0.45
N GLU A 56 -11.01 2.15 1.69
CA GLU A 56 -11.08 3.58 2.02
C GLU A 56 -9.70 4.18 2.30
N LEU A 57 -8.69 3.31 2.40
CA LEU A 57 -7.32 3.70 2.64
C LEU A 57 -6.53 3.64 1.35
N PRO A 58 -5.62 4.59 1.12
CA PRO A 58 -4.69 4.53 0.01
C PRO A 58 -3.60 3.49 0.33
N ILE A 59 -3.97 2.21 0.35
CA ILE A 59 -3.04 1.10 0.51
C ILE A 59 -2.54 0.72 -0.87
N SER A 60 -1.25 0.87 -1.13
CA SER A 60 -0.63 0.37 -2.35
C SER A 60 0.01 -1.01 -2.17
N THR A 61 0.52 -1.32 -0.98
CA THR A 61 1.31 -2.53 -0.73
C THR A 61 1.06 -3.09 0.65
N ILE A 62 0.92 -4.41 0.77
CA ILE A 62 1.00 -5.11 2.05
C ILE A 62 2.33 -5.85 2.21
N TYR A 63 2.85 -5.89 3.44
CA TYR A 63 4.05 -6.66 3.77
C TYR A 63 3.70 -7.87 4.61
N ILE A 64 3.66 -9.05 4.00
CA ILE A 64 3.27 -10.28 4.70
C ILE A 64 4.48 -11.04 5.27
N LYS A 65 4.40 -11.40 6.54
CA LYS A 65 5.36 -12.33 7.13
C LYS A 65 5.09 -13.72 6.56
N THR A 66 6.07 -14.27 5.85
CA THR A 66 5.92 -15.58 5.19
C THR A 66 6.37 -16.73 6.06
N HIS A 67 7.51 -16.57 6.73
CA HIS A 67 8.12 -17.60 7.57
C HIS A 67 8.93 -16.98 8.72
N ASP A 68 9.30 -17.82 9.67
CA ASP A 68 10.14 -17.46 10.82
C ASP A 68 11.22 -18.53 10.99
N GLY A 69 12.48 -18.17 10.72
CA GLY A 69 13.53 -19.18 10.49
C GLY A 69 13.16 -20.10 9.33
N GLY A 70 13.07 -21.42 9.57
CA GLY A 70 12.64 -22.39 8.56
C GLY A 70 11.13 -22.68 8.54
N ASP A 71 10.38 -22.15 9.50
CA ASP A 71 9.00 -22.53 9.75
C ASP A 71 8.03 -21.57 9.06
N TRP A 72 7.06 -22.13 8.34
CA TRP A 72 5.96 -21.35 7.77
C TRP A 72 5.09 -20.70 8.85
N MET A 73 4.50 -19.54 8.53
CA MET A 73 3.63 -18.85 9.49
C MET A 73 2.40 -19.66 9.90
N SER A 74 1.91 -20.57 9.06
CA SER A 74 0.82 -21.50 9.41
C SER A 74 1.16 -22.45 10.57
N THR A 75 2.44 -22.56 10.97
CA THR A 75 2.85 -23.26 12.19
C THR A 75 2.40 -22.53 13.45
N TYR A 76 2.29 -21.21 13.39
CA TYR A 76 2.03 -20.33 14.53
C TYR A 76 0.66 -19.65 14.47
N ASP A 77 0.12 -19.45 13.27
CA ASP A 77 -1.18 -18.84 13.00
C ASP A 77 -2.13 -19.86 12.38
N SER A 78 -3.29 -20.07 13.02
CA SER A 78 -4.33 -21.00 12.57
C SER A 78 -5.28 -20.40 11.54
N HIS A 79 -5.09 -19.14 11.13
CA HIS A 79 -5.92 -18.52 10.11
C HIS A 79 -5.86 -19.31 8.79
N PRO A 80 -6.96 -19.54 8.06
CA PRO A 80 -6.96 -20.32 6.82
C PRO A 80 -6.03 -19.80 5.73
N ASN A 81 -5.77 -18.50 5.71
CA ASN A 81 -4.85 -17.85 4.77
C ASN A 81 -3.42 -17.69 5.32
N ALA A 82 -3.11 -18.20 6.52
CA ALA A 82 -1.76 -18.14 7.07
C ALA A 82 -0.79 -18.81 6.09
N VAL A 83 0.35 -18.17 5.85
CA VAL A 83 1.31 -18.65 4.84
C VAL A 83 1.82 -20.04 5.24
N SER A 84 1.44 -21.03 4.45
CA SER A 84 1.81 -22.44 4.59
C SER A 84 2.75 -22.94 3.49
N GLY A 85 3.10 -22.05 2.55
CA GLY A 85 3.97 -22.31 1.43
C GLY A 85 3.66 -21.44 0.20
N PRO A 86 4.33 -21.70 -0.94
CA PRO A 86 4.20 -20.87 -2.14
C PRO A 86 2.77 -20.69 -2.65
N ALA A 87 1.95 -21.75 -2.62
CA ALA A 87 0.56 -21.68 -3.06
C ALA A 87 -0.30 -20.73 -2.21
N ALA A 88 -0.03 -20.66 -0.90
CA ALA A 88 -0.71 -19.72 -0.02
C ALA A 88 -0.31 -18.26 -0.35
N ILE A 89 0.95 -18.02 -0.70
CA ILE A 89 1.44 -16.70 -1.11
C ILE A 89 0.79 -16.27 -2.42
N GLN A 90 0.71 -17.17 -3.41
CA GLN A 90 0.03 -16.87 -4.68
C GLN A 90 -1.45 -16.54 -4.47
N ASN A 91 -2.14 -17.26 -3.59
CA ASN A 91 -3.52 -16.95 -3.24
C ASN A 91 -3.67 -15.55 -2.60
N LEU A 92 -2.71 -15.14 -1.76
CA LEU A 92 -2.69 -13.78 -1.19
C LEU A 92 -2.42 -12.73 -2.28
N ILE A 93 -1.47 -12.97 -3.19
CA ILE A 93 -1.23 -12.11 -4.37
C ILE A 93 -2.52 -11.92 -5.17
N ASP A 94 -3.28 -13.00 -5.40
CA ASP A 94 -4.53 -12.92 -6.16
C ASP A 94 -5.61 -12.12 -5.40
N ILE A 95 -5.73 -12.28 -4.08
CA ILE A 95 -6.70 -11.59 -3.23
C ILE A 95 -6.42 -10.08 -3.15
N TYR A 96 -5.17 -9.70 -2.90
CA TYR A 96 -4.77 -8.28 -2.78
C TYR A 96 -4.65 -7.62 -4.16
N GLY A 97 -4.15 -8.35 -5.16
CA GLY A 97 -4.04 -7.87 -6.53
C GLY A 97 -5.40 -7.55 -7.17
N ALA A 98 -6.46 -8.28 -6.81
CA ALA A 98 -7.84 -7.96 -7.21
C ALA A 98 -8.33 -6.59 -6.69
N GLN A 99 -7.67 -6.04 -5.68
CA GLN A 99 -7.94 -4.73 -5.08
C GLN A 99 -6.92 -3.66 -5.53
N GLY A 100 -5.97 -4.01 -6.39
CA GLY A 100 -4.88 -3.13 -6.80
C GLY A 100 -3.77 -2.97 -5.75
N ILE A 101 -3.70 -3.89 -4.77
CA ILE A 101 -2.72 -3.87 -3.69
C ILE A 101 -1.62 -4.90 -4.00
N GLU A 102 -0.37 -4.47 -3.94
CA GLU A 102 0.81 -5.33 -4.11
C GLU A 102 1.11 -6.15 -2.84
N VAL A 103 1.79 -7.28 -3.01
CA VAL A 103 2.21 -8.13 -1.90
C VAL A 103 3.73 -8.21 -1.87
N ALA A 104 4.32 -7.57 -0.88
CA ALA A 104 5.72 -7.71 -0.52
C ALA A 104 5.87 -8.77 0.59
N ALA A 105 6.95 -9.55 0.55
CA ALA A 105 7.22 -10.53 1.58
C ALA A 105 8.33 -10.08 2.53
N TRP A 106 8.19 -10.47 3.80
CA TRP A 106 9.29 -10.43 4.75
C TRP A 106 9.35 -11.70 5.60
N PHE A 107 10.51 -11.92 6.22
CA PHE A 107 10.73 -13.00 7.17
C PHE A 107 11.82 -12.61 8.17
N VAL A 108 11.90 -13.34 9.28
CA VAL A 108 12.94 -13.14 10.30
C VAL A 108 13.92 -14.31 10.23
N PRO A 109 15.19 -14.08 9.84
CA PRO A 109 16.21 -15.11 9.93
C PRO A 109 16.48 -15.51 11.38
N LYS A 110 16.70 -16.81 11.62
CA LYS A 110 16.96 -17.36 12.96
C LYS A 110 18.09 -18.38 12.97
N GLY A 111 18.94 -18.29 13.98
CA GLY A 111 19.94 -19.32 14.29
C GLY A 111 20.91 -19.60 13.14
N THR A 112 21.27 -20.87 12.97
CA THR A 112 22.34 -21.33 12.05
C THR A 112 21.86 -22.29 10.96
N ASP A 113 20.55 -22.58 10.86
CA ASP A 113 20.02 -23.43 9.78
C ASP A 113 19.86 -22.62 8.48
N TYR A 114 20.98 -22.29 7.87
CA TYR A 114 21.04 -21.42 6.69
C TYR A 114 20.41 -22.05 5.45
N ASP A 115 20.58 -23.36 5.26
CA ASP A 115 20.11 -24.05 4.06
C ASP A 115 18.58 -24.09 4.00
N THR A 116 17.92 -24.42 5.12
CA THR A 116 16.45 -24.39 5.19
C THR A 116 15.92 -22.98 4.97
N GLN A 117 16.56 -21.96 5.57
CA GLN A 117 16.14 -20.56 5.42
C GLN A 117 16.32 -20.05 3.99
N LEU A 118 17.45 -20.38 3.34
CA LEU A 118 17.67 -20.04 1.95
C LEU A 118 16.62 -20.70 1.05
N LEU A 119 16.33 -21.99 1.27
CA LEU A 119 15.31 -22.69 0.49
C LEU A 119 13.92 -22.04 0.65
N ARG A 120 13.56 -21.59 1.86
CA ARG A 120 12.28 -20.90 2.09
C ARG A 120 12.25 -19.52 1.44
N ALA A 121 13.33 -18.75 1.55
CA ALA A 121 13.44 -17.46 0.89
C ALA A 121 13.33 -17.58 -0.64
N LEU A 122 13.98 -18.57 -1.24
CA LEU A 122 13.86 -18.86 -2.69
C LEU A 122 12.42 -19.19 -3.07
N GLN A 123 11.76 -20.07 -2.30
CA GLN A 123 10.36 -20.42 -2.52
C GLN A 123 9.39 -19.22 -2.41
N VAL A 124 9.70 -18.26 -1.54
CA VAL A 124 8.96 -17.00 -1.42
C VAL A 124 9.20 -16.11 -2.64
N ILE A 125 10.46 -15.92 -3.06
CA ILE A 125 10.79 -15.11 -4.24
C ILE A 125 10.14 -15.69 -5.50
N ASP A 126 10.22 -17.01 -5.69
CA ASP A 126 9.66 -17.72 -6.84
C ASP A 126 8.12 -17.67 -6.88
N SER A 127 7.46 -17.27 -5.78
CA SER A 127 6.00 -17.11 -5.74
C SER A 127 5.49 -15.79 -6.33
N GLY A 128 6.39 -14.87 -6.69
CA GLY A 128 6.02 -13.65 -7.43
C GLY A 128 5.64 -12.44 -6.58
N VAL A 129 6.08 -12.41 -5.32
CA VAL A 129 6.03 -11.21 -4.47
C VAL A 129 6.89 -10.08 -5.04
N THR A 130 6.52 -8.82 -4.75
CA THR A 130 7.26 -7.62 -5.21
C THR A 130 8.49 -7.32 -4.37
#